data_AF-A0A3L7MQK4-F1
#
_entry.id   AF-A0A3L7MQK4-F1
#
_cell.length_a   1.000
_cell.length_b   1.000
_cell.length_c   1.000
_cell.angle_alpha   90.00
_cell.angle_beta   90.00
_cell.angle_gamma   90.00
#
_symmetry.space_group_name_H-M   'P 1'
#
loop_
_entity.id
_entity.type
_entity.pdbx_description
1 polymer ?
#
loop_
_entity_poly.entity_id
_entity_poly.type
_entity_poly.pdbx_seq_one_letter_code
_entity_poly.pdbx_strand_id
1 'polypeptide(L)'
;MGQKVNPIGFRVGVTEPWRSRWYASKKEFKDLLLEDFKVRSFVKKKYRSAAIPKIEIERTRDEVRVILHSARPGVIIGRKGQEVDRMQGELQELLGRRVNLKIEEVTRPEIQAQLIAE
;
A
#
# COMPACT_ATOMS: atom_id res chain seq x y z
N MET A 1 5.97 4.20 33.54
CA MET A 1 5.27 3.84 32.28
C MET A 1 6.18 2.91 31.49
N GLY A 2 5.76 1.66 31.28
CA GLY A 2 6.62 0.63 30.66
C GLY A 2 6.58 0.64 29.12
N GLN A 3 7.60 0.04 28.50
CA GLN A 3 7.64 -0.17 27.06
C GLN A 3 6.61 -1.25 26.67
N LYS A 4 5.67 -0.92 25.77
CA LYS A 4 4.68 -1.87 25.23
C LYS A 4 5.12 -2.33 23.85
N VAL A 5 4.94 -3.63 23.58
CA VAL A 5 5.23 -4.22 22.26
C VAL A 5 4.28 -3.65 21.19
N ASN A 6 4.75 -3.55 19.95
CA ASN A 6 3.89 -3.17 18.83
C ASN A 6 2.82 -4.27 18.60
N PRO A 7 1.52 -3.95 18.72
CA PRO A 7 0.46 -4.96 18.66
C PRO A 7 0.22 -5.51 17.25
N ILE A 8 0.63 -4.79 16.20
CA ILE A 8 0.57 -5.28 14.81
C ILE A 8 1.70 -6.28 14.60
N GLY A 9 2.94 -5.88 14.92
CA GLY A 9 4.13 -6.71 14.79
C GLY A 9 4.03 -8.02 15.57
N PHE A 10 3.50 -7.97 16.79
CA PHE A 10 3.30 -9.15 17.64
C PHE A 10 2.33 -10.18 17.04
N ARG A 11 1.41 -9.77 16.17
CA ARG A 11 0.35 -10.62 15.61
C ARG A 11 0.60 -11.06 14.16
N VAL A 12 1.69 -10.60 13.55
CA VAL A 12 2.04 -10.97 12.17
C VAL A 12 2.26 -12.47 12.07
N GLY A 13 1.57 -13.12 11.13
CA GLY A 13 1.65 -14.56 10.90
C GLY A 13 0.75 -15.41 11.81
N VAL A 14 0.04 -14.80 12.77
CA VAL A 14 -0.95 -15.48 13.61
C VAL A 14 -2.36 -15.01 13.27
N THR A 15 -2.67 -13.74 13.51
CA THR A 15 -3.97 -13.15 13.19
C THR A 15 -3.87 -12.06 12.12
N GLU A 16 -2.71 -11.43 11.98
CA GLU A 16 -2.48 -10.35 11.01
C GLU A 16 -1.57 -10.83 9.86
N PRO A 17 -1.94 -10.59 8.59
CA PRO A 17 -1.09 -10.92 7.46
C PRO A 17 0.02 -9.86 7.24
N TRP A 18 1.05 -10.25 6.49
CA TRP A 18 2.05 -9.32 5.99
C TRP A 18 1.45 -8.32 5.00
N ARG A 19 1.86 -7.05 5.10
CA ARG A 19 1.46 -6.00 4.15
C ARG A 19 2.27 -6.00 2.85
N SER A 20 3.43 -6.67 2.82
CA SER A 20 4.20 -6.92 1.61
C SER A 20 4.37 -8.44 1.50
N ARG A 21 3.80 -9.04 0.45
CA ARG A 21 3.75 -10.49 0.23
C ARG A 21 4.46 -10.83 -1.07
N TRP A 22 5.74 -11.14 -0.97
CA TRP A 22 6.58 -11.54 -2.10
C TRP A 22 7.83 -12.26 -1.60
N TYR A 23 8.50 -12.95 -2.50
CA TYR A 23 9.77 -13.62 -2.24
C TYR A 23 10.86 -13.02 -3.11
N ALA A 24 12.09 -12.94 -2.60
CA ALA A 24 13.25 -12.51 -3.35
C ALA A 24 14.51 -13.22 -2.87
N SER A 25 15.50 -13.32 -3.76
CA SER A 25 16.83 -13.78 -3.37
C SER A 25 17.50 -12.77 -2.43
N LYS A 26 18.51 -13.22 -1.67
CA LYS A 26 19.28 -12.36 -0.76
C LYS A 26 19.91 -11.15 -1.45
N LYS A 27 20.25 -11.28 -2.74
CA LYS A 27 20.85 -10.20 -3.54
C LYS A 27 19.82 -9.13 -3.89
N GLU A 28 18.61 -9.53 -4.24
CA GLU A 28 17.56 -8.63 -4.75
C GLU A 28 16.72 -8.00 -3.63
N PHE A 29 16.66 -8.63 -2.45
CA PHE A 29 15.78 -8.23 -1.36
C PHE A 29 15.93 -6.75 -0.96
N LYS A 30 17.18 -6.25 -0.88
CA LYS A 30 17.47 -4.87 -0.47
C LYS A 30 16.79 -3.86 -1.41
N ASP A 31 16.93 -4.07 -2.71
CA ASP A 31 16.46 -3.12 -3.72
C ASP A 31 14.92 -3.13 -3.79
N LEU A 32 14.32 -4.33 -3.75
CA LEU A 32 12.86 -4.49 -3.72
C LEU A 32 12.23 -3.90 -2.45
N LEU A 33 12.90 -4.02 -1.30
CA LEU A 33 12.43 -3.41 -0.06
C LEU A 33 12.47 -1.87 -0.13
N LEU A 34 13.53 -1.31 -0.73
CA LEU A 34 13.65 0.14 -0.91
C LEU A 34 12.57 0.67 -1.88
N GLU A 35 12.31 -0.07 -2.96
CA GLU A 35 11.21 0.21 -3.87
C GLU A 35 9.84 0.21 -3.16
N ASP A 36 9.54 -0.81 -2.34
CA ASP A 36 8.30 -0.89 -1.55
C ASP A 36 8.15 0.34 -0.63
N PHE A 37 9.24 0.77 0.02
CA PHE A 37 9.23 1.96 0.87
C PHE A 37 8.95 3.24 0.07
N LYS A 38 9.54 3.39 -1.11
CA LYS A 38 9.30 4.52 -2.01
C LYS A 38 7.83 4.57 -2.47
N VAL A 39 7.27 3.43 -2.86
CA VAL A 39 5.84 3.31 -3.23
C VAL A 39 4.96 3.76 -2.07
N ARG A 40 5.15 3.20 -0.88
CA ARG A 40 4.35 3.55 0.31
C ARG A 40 4.44 5.04 0.65
N SER A 41 5.64 5.61 0.58
CA SER A 41 5.90 7.02 0.87
C SER A 41 5.24 7.94 -0.17
N PHE A 42 5.36 7.59 -1.46
CA PHE A 42 4.74 8.32 -2.56
C PHE A 42 3.21 8.35 -2.42
N VAL A 43 2.59 7.18 -2.22
CA VAL A 43 1.13 7.07 -2.07
C VAL A 43 0.64 7.88 -0.87
N LYS A 44 1.30 7.74 0.30
CA LYS A 44 0.88 8.44 1.52
C LYS A 44 1.05 9.95 1.41
N LYS A 45 2.08 10.43 0.71
CA LYS A 45 2.33 11.88 0.53
C LYS A 45 1.34 12.50 -0.46
N LYS A 46 1.13 11.86 -1.61
CA LYS A 46 0.31 12.43 -2.70
C LYS A 46 -1.19 12.25 -2.47
N TYR A 47 -1.61 11.10 -1.94
CA TYR A 47 -3.02 10.73 -1.77
C TYR A 47 -3.48 10.77 -0.31
N ARG A 48 -2.93 11.69 0.50
CA ARG A 48 -3.31 11.85 1.91
C ARG A 48 -4.81 12.09 2.09
N SER A 49 -5.42 12.87 1.20
CA SER A 49 -6.86 13.18 1.23
C SER A 49 -7.77 11.97 0.98
N ALA A 50 -7.21 10.88 0.45
CA ALA A 50 -7.95 9.68 0.09
C ALA A 50 -8.13 8.67 1.24
N ALA A 51 -7.64 8.98 2.45
CA ALA A 51 -7.87 8.19 3.66
C ALA A 51 -7.52 6.70 3.45
N ILE A 52 -6.22 6.40 3.34
CA ILE A 52 -5.69 5.07 2.98
C ILE A 52 -5.12 4.38 4.24
N PRO A 53 -5.89 3.54 4.96
CA PRO A 53 -5.39 2.88 6.17
C PRO A 53 -4.33 1.80 5.91
N LYS A 54 -4.43 1.12 4.77
CA LYS A 54 -3.64 -0.08 4.48
C LYS A 54 -3.21 -0.10 3.01
N ILE A 55 -1.94 -0.39 2.80
CA ILE A 55 -1.33 -0.58 1.48
C ILE A 55 -0.74 -1.98 1.48
N GLU A 56 -1.22 -2.83 0.59
CA GLU A 56 -0.67 -4.17 0.36
C GLU A 56 0.12 -4.19 -0.95
N ILE A 57 1.28 -4.83 -0.93
CA ILE A 57 2.14 -4.97 -2.10
C ILE A 57 2.39 -6.46 -2.32
N GLU A 58 2.04 -6.93 -3.49
CA GLU A 58 2.35 -8.26 -3.99
C GLU A 58 3.27 -8.12 -5.19
N ARG A 59 4.24 -9.01 -5.31
CA ARG A 59 5.13 -9.03 -6.47
C ARG A 59 5.13 -10.41 -7.07
N THR A 60 4.86 -10.47 -8.36
CA THR A 60 5.19 -11.62 -9.19
C THR A 60 6.52 -11.34 -9.89
N ARG A 61 6.92 -12.23 -10.81
CA ARG A 61 8.17 -12.04 -11.57
C ARG A 61 8.12 -10.79 -12.46
N ASP A 62 6.96 -10.53 -13.04
CA ASP A 62 6.81 -9.55 -14.12
C ASP A 62 6.00 -8.31 -13.71
N GLU A 63 5.16 -8.41 -12.68
CA GLU A 63 4.31 -7.32 -12.23
C GLU A 63 4.35 -7.08 -10.72
N VAL A 64 4.18 -5.82 -10.34
CA VAL A 64 3.97 -5.38 -8.97
C VAL A 64 2.51 -5.03 -8.81
N ARG A 65 1.79 -5.77 -7.97
CA ARG A 65 0.39 -5.50 -7.66
C ARG A 65 0.30 -4.70 -6.36
N VAL A 66 -0.23 -3.49 -6.46
CA VAL A 66 -0.42 -2.59 -5.33
C VAL A 66 -1.91 -2.53 -5.02
N ILE A 67 -2.29 -3.02 -3.84
CA ILE A 67 -3.68 -3.00 -3.37
C ILE A 67 -3.82 -1.89 -2.32
N LEU A 68 -4.63 -0.88 -2.65
CA LEU A 68 -4.91 0.26 -1.81
C LEU A 68 -6.26 0.09 -1.16
N HIS A 69 -6.29 0.03 0.17
CA HIS A 69 -7.53 0.10 0.93
C HIS A 69 -7.83 1.57 1.20
N SER A 70 -8.97 2.07 0.77
CA SER A 70 -9.35 3.48 0.91
C SER A 70 -10.77 3.61 1.43
N ALA A 71 -10.99 4.55 2.36
CA ALA A 71 -12.34 4.95 2.78
C ALA A 71 -12.99 5.96 1.83
N ARG A 72 -12.23 6.53 0.89
CA ARG A 72 -12.70 7.50 -0.11
C ARG A 72 -12.17 7.13 -1.50
N PRO A 73 -12.61 5.99 -2.06
CA PRO A 73 -12.07 5.48 -3.33
C PRO A 73 -12.28 6.47 -4.49
N GLY A 74 -13.36 7.26 -4.48
CA GLY A 74 -13.65 8.26 -5.51
C GLY A 74 -12.56 9.32 -5.70
N VAL A 75 -11.79 9.63 -4.65
CA VAL A 75 -10.66 10.58 -4.73
C VAL A 75 -9.49 9.98 -5.50
N ILE A 76 -9.27 8.66 -5.40
CA ILE A 76 -8.18 7.95 -6.09
C ILE A 76 -8.56 7.62 -7.53
N ILE A 77 -9.83 7.26 -7.77
CA ILE A 77 -10.33 6.94 -9.12
C ILE A 77 -10.39 8.20 -9.98
N GLY A 78 -10.84 9.33 -9.39
CA GLY A 78 -11.02 10.59 -10.10
C GLY A 78 -12.14 10.55 -11.14
N ARG A 79 -12.18 11.55 -12.03
CA ARG A 79 -13.20 11.62 -13.09
C ARG A 79 -12.89 10.62 -14.19
N LYS A 80 -13.81 9.68 -14.46
CA LYS A 80 -13.67 8.64 -15.49
C LYS A 80 -12.42 7.74 -15.35
N GLY A 81 -11.84 7.62 -14.16
CA GLY A 81 -10.63 6.81 -13.95
C GLY A 81 -9.31 7.49 -14.30
N GLN A 82 -9.32 8.78 -14.65
CA GLN A 82 -8.09 9.48 -15.07
C GLN A 82 -7.00 9.50 -13.98
N GLU A 83 -7.40 9.66 -12.72
CA GLU A 83 -6.42 9.80 -11.63
C GLU A 83 -5.79 8.45 -11.27
N VAL A 84 -6.54 7.34 -11.39
CA VAL A 84 -6.00 6.00 -11.18
C VAL A 84 -5.00 5.62 -12.28
N ASP A 85 -5.29 5.96 -13.53
CA ASP A 85 -4.37 5.74 -14.66
C ASP A 85 -3.09 6.56 -14.51
N ARG A 86 -3.22 7.83 -14.10
CA ARG A 86 -2.08 8.70 -13.81
C ARG A 86 -1.23 8.16 -12.67
N MET A 87 -1.86 7.73 -11.57
CA MET A 87 -1.17 7.13 -10.43
C MET A 87 -0.43 5.87 -10.83
N GLN A 88 -1.04 5.03 -11.66
CA GLN A 88 -0.39 3.83 -12.18
C GLN A 88 0.82 4.19 -13.05
N GLY A 89 0.71 5.19 -13.93
CA GLY A 89 1.83 5.68 -14.74
C GLY A 89 3.00 6.19 -13.89
N GLU A 90 2.74 7.04 -12.90
CA GLU A 90 3.78 7.57 -12.01
C GLU A 90 4.45 6.48 -11.17
N LEU A 91 3.70 5.45 -10.74
CA LEU A 91 4.27 4.29 -10.06
C LEU A 91 5.11 3.40 -10.99
N GLN A 92 4.71 3.26 -12.26
CA GLN A 92 5.48 2.54 -13.27
C GLN A 92 6.79 3.26 -13.58
N GLU A 93 6.78 4.59 -13.72
CA GLU A 93 8.00 5.41 -13.89
C GLU A 93 8.94 5.30 -12.69
N LEU A 94 8.40 5.29 -11.47
CA LEU A 94 9.18 5.19 -10.24
C LEU A 94 9.90 3.84 -10.09
N LEU A 95 9.28 2.76 -10.56
CA LEU A 95 9.78 1.38 -10.40
C LEU A 95 10.45 0.82 -11.65
N GLY A 96 10.18 1.37 -12.83
CA GLY A 96 10.63 0.83 -14.11
C GLY A 96 10.05 -0.55 -14.44
N ARG A 97 8.91 -0.91 -13.84
CA ARG A 97 8.24 -2.22 -14.01
C ARG A 97 6.74 -2.03 -14.19
N ARG A 98 6.07 -3.07 -14.70
CA ARG A 98 4.62 -3.05 -14.81
C ARG A 98 3.99 -3.07 -13.42
N VAL A 99 3.21 -2.03 -13.12
CA VAL A 99 2.44 -1.91 -11.89
C VAL A 99 0.97 -2.09 -12.21
N ASN A 100 0.30 -2.93 -11.43
CA ASN A 100 -1.14 -3.14 -11.47
C ASN A 100 -1.74 -2.60 -10.18
N LEU A 101 -2.55 -1.54 -10.28
CA LEU A 101 -3.16 -0.90 -9.13
C LEU A 101 -4.58 -1.45 -8.90
N LYS A 102 -4.84 -1.93 -7.69
CA LYS A 102 -6.17 -2.35 -7.24
C LYS A 102 -6.62 -1.45 -6.11
N ILE A 103 -7.84 -0.93 -6.19
CA ILE A 103 -8.45 -0.13 -5.12
C ILE A 103 -9.55 -0.98 -4.48
N GLU A 104 -9.46 -1.12 -3.16
CA GLU A 104 -10.48 -1.79 -2.34
C GLU A 104 -11.11 -0.77 -1.39
N GLU A 105 -12.43 -0.76 -1.36
CA GLU A 105 -13.19 0.14 -0.51
C GLU A 105 -13.26 -0.39 0.93
N VAL A 106 -12.97 0.49 1.89
CA VAL A 106 -13.18 0.22 3.31
C VAL A 106 -14.63 0.53 3.66
N THR A 107 -15.45 -0.50 3.80
CA THR A 107 -16.90 -0.35 4.09
C THR A 107 -17.18 0.31 5.43
N ARG A 108 -16.31 0.09 6.43
CA ARG A 108 -16.48 0.59 7.81
C ARG A 108 -15.24 1.38 8.27
N PRO A 109 -15.14 2.68 7.93
CA PRO A 109 -14.01 3.52 8.31
C PRO A 109 -13.89 3.70 9.84
N GLU A 110 -15.01 3.67 10.55
CA GLU A 110 -15.12 3.94 11.99
C GLU A 110 -14.47 2.89 12.89
N ILE A 111 -14.11 1.73 12.35
CA ILE A 111 -13.38 0.67 13.06
C ILE A 111 -11.91 0.58 12.65
N GLN A 112 -11.45 1.42 11.73
CA GLN A 112 -10.07 1.41 11.25
C GLN A 112 -9.20 2.33 12.09
N ALA A 113 -8.29 1.73 12.86
CA ALA A 113 -7.40 2.45 13.77
C ALA A 113 -6.59 3.57 13.09
N GLN A 114 -6.08 3.33 11.88
CA GLN A 114 -5.29 4.33 11.15
C GLN A 114 -6.14 5.53 10.72
N LEU A 115 -7.41 5.32 10.36
CA LEU A 115 -8.29 6.40 9.90
C LEU A 115 -8.78 7.27 11.06
N ILE A 116 -8.99 6.68 12.24
CA ILE A 116 -9.38 7.40 13.44
C ILE A 116 -8.22 8.24 13.99
N ALA A 117 -6.98 7.79 13.75
CA ALA A 117 -5.77 8.46 14.24
C ALA A 117 -5.25 9.59 13.32
N GLU A 118 -5.73 9.68 12.08
CA GLU A 118 -5.33 10.70 11.09
C GLU A 118 -6.13 12.00 11.20
#